data_AF-A0A7Y4QIK6-F1
#
_entry.id   AF-A0A7Y4QIK6-F1
#
_cell.length_a   1.000
_cell.length_b   1.000
_cell.length_c   1.000
_cell.angle_alpha   90.00
_cell.angle_beta   90.00
_cell.angle_gamma   90.00
#
_symmetry.space_group_name_H-M   'P 1'
#
loop_
_entity.id
_entity.type
_entity.pdbx_description
1 polymer ?
#
loop_
_entity_poly.entity_id
_entity_poly.type
_entity_poly.pdbx_seq_one_letter_code
_entity_poly.pdbx_strand_id
1 'polypeptide(L)'
;MGVAERVKGYLDRIEDINYLVCILDEVPLSDLFKVLVELLGSSDCDDVARVDWFIADVWMRAGRNNAEFKANMVVAGIPAAYQRAVFARNYVIRRTAVSRLRMFEEIWWPAAELADALTFLEKNDPLLLPHVIRVQMWRSLWKDWSLPSRLVEEMDFVVRWSVLGVLDECCVHFPLPEIEILTGAKACISKLQNDENALVKAEADFLSATVSYYEIMPTLEKAEKRKRSKAMSKAAPKMRFSHLRDAVGNGLHALQKTDFTMQELHEIVNVLSKA
;
A
#
# COMPACT_ATOMS: atom_id res chain seq x y z
N MET A 1 -25.13 -24.57 2.83
CA MET A 1 -23.77 -24.02 2.64
C MET A 1 -23.43 -23.26 3.92
N GLY A 2 -22.34 -23.59 4.60
CA GLY A 2 -21.96 -22.86 5.82
C GLY A 2 -21.52 -21.43 5.49
N VAL A 3 -21.46 -20.58 6.52
CA VAL A 3 -21.14 -19.15 6.36
C VAL A 3 -19.75 -18.97 5.73
N ALA A 4 -18.77 -19.80 6.13
CA ALA A 4 -17.42 -19.77 5.57
C ALA A 4 -17.40 -20.08 4.07
N GLU A 5 -18.14 -21.10 3.62
CA GLU A 5 -18.23 -21.43 2.19
C GLU A 5 -18.95 -20.33 1.40
N ARG A 6 -19.97 -19.68 1.99
CA ARG A 6 -20.65 -18.52 1.35
C ARG A 6 -19.68 -17.35 1.14
N VAL A 7 -18.88 -17.03 2.16
CA VAL A 7 -17.86 -15.96 2.10
C VAL A 7 -16.76 -16.32 1.09
N LYS A 8 -16.21 -17.54 1.15
CA LYS A 8 -15.15 -17.98 0.23
C LYS A 8 -15.62 -18.06 -1.23
N GLY A 9 -16.87 -18.46 -1.44
CA GLY A 9 -17.53 -18.51 -2.75
C GLY A 9 -17.87 -17.14 -3.33
N TYR A 10 -17.67 -16.04 -2.59
CA TYR A 10 -17.86 -14.69 -3.12
C TYR A 10 -16.97 -14.41 -4.34
N LEU A 11 -15.74 -14.94 -4.38
CA LEU A 11 -14.85 -14.72 -5.52
C LEU A 11 -15.36 -15.34 -6.83
N ASP A 12 -16.27 -16.32 -6.77
CA ASP A 12 -16.92 -16.86 -7.96
C ASP A 12 -18.09 -15.96 -8.44
N ARG A 13 -18.36 -14.89 -7.69
CA ARG A 13 -19.49 -13.95 -7.84
C ARG A 13 -19.06 -12.50 -7.61
N ILE A 14 -17.80 -12.16 -7.95
CA ILE A 14 -17.24 -10.81 -7.73
C ILE A 14 -18.18 -9.77 -8.36
N GLU A 15 -18.43 -8.70 -7.62
CA GLU A 15 -19.35 -7.60 -7.97
C GLU A 15 -20.85 -7.92 -7.96
N ASP A 16 -21.25 -9.15 -7.61
CA ASP A 16 -22.66 -9.49 -7.38
C ASP A 16 -23.12 -8.90 -6.03
N ILE A 17 -23.58 -7.65 -6.08
CA ILE A 17 -24.11 -6.92 -4.92
C ILE A 17 -25.30 -7.68 -4.30
N ASN A 18 -26.12 -8.37 -5.10
CA ASN A 18 -27.27 -9.11 -4.59
C ASN A 18 -26.82 -10.31 -3.77
N TYR A 19 -25.73 -10.97 -4.17
CA TYR A 19 -25.13 -12.04 -3.39
C TYR A 19 -24.57 -11.54 -2.05
N LEU A 20 -23.92 -10.37 -2.02
CA LEU A 20 -23.45 -9.74 -0.78
C LEU A 20 -24.62 -9.40 0.16
N VAL A 21 -25.67 -8.77 -0.37
CA VAL A 21 -26.87 -8.40 0.39
C VAL A 21 -27.55 -9.65 0.95
N CYS A 22 -27.69 -10.71 0.15
CA CYS A 22 -28.24 -11.99 0.58
C CYS A 22 -27.45 -12.60 1.76
N ILE A 23 -26.11 -12.53 1.74
CA ILE A 23 -25.32 -12.98 2.90
C ILE A 23 -25.58 -12.10 4.13
N LEU A 24 -25.62 -10.78 3.97
CA LEU A 24 -25.83 -9.85 5.08
C LEU A 24 -27.23 -9.95 5.70
N ASP A 25 -28.26 -10.26 4.89
CA ASP A 25 -29.64 -10.37 5.35
C ASP A 25 -29.94 -11.73 5.99
N GLU A 26 -29.32 -12.81 5.51
CA GLU A 26 -29.62 -14.18 5.95
C GLU A 26 -28.72 -14.69 7.09
N VAL A 27 -27.53 -14.11 7.27
CA VAL A 27 -26.56 -14.55 8.27
C VAL A 27 -26.55 -13.56 9.43
N PRO A 28 -26.76 -14.01 10.68
CA PRO A 28 -26.59 -13.14 11.85
C PRO A 28 -25.20 -12.49 11.84
N LEU A 29 -25.13 -11.17 11.97
CA LEU A 29 -23.87 -10.43 11.88
C LEU A 29 -22.80 -10.95 12.85
N SER A 30 -23.19 -11.40 14.06
CA SER A 30 -22.26 -12.01 15.03
C SER A 30 -21.55 -13.25 14.48
N ASP A 31 -22.29 -14.12 13.78
CA ASP A 31 -21.77 -15.35 13.20
C ASP A 31 -20.93 -15.06 11.96
N LEU A 32 -21.37 -14.09 11.15
CA LEU A 32 -20.60 -13.59 10.02
C LEU A 32 -19.25 -13.06 10.50
N PHE A 33 -19.22 -12.14 11.47
CA PHE A 33 -17.96 -11.58 11.95
C PHE A 33 -17.03 -12.62 12.57
N LYS A 34 -17.57 -13.61 13.30
CA LYS A 34 -16.76 -14.71 13.83
C LYS A 34 -16.02 -15.44 12.71
N VAL A 35 -16.73 -15.77 11.63
CA VAL A 35 -16.14 -16.42 10.45
C VAL A 35 -15.15 -15.49 9.75
N LEU A 36 -15.47 -14.20 9.60
CA LEU A 36 -14.56 -13.25 8.96
C LEU A 36 -13.24 -13.11 9.73
N VAL A 37 -13.29 -13.02 11.06
CA VAL A 37 -12.08 -12.97 11.91
C VAL A 37 -11.28 -14.27 11.83
N GLU A 38 -11.97 -15.42 11.83
CA GLU A 38 -11.34 -16.73 11.71
C GLU A 38 -10.59 -16.87 10.37
N LEU A 39 -11.24 -16.51 9.26
CA LEU A 39 -10.63 -16.56 7.93
C LEU A 39 -9.47 -15.57 7.77
N LEU A 40 -9.59 -14.36 8.33
CA LEU A 40 -8.49 -13.38 8.35
C LEU A 40 -7.30 -13.86 9.19
N GLY A 41 -7.54 -14.72 10.19
CA GLY A 41 -6.51 -15.36 11.00
C GLY A 41 -5.92 -16.63 10.40
N SER A 42 -6.36 -17.04 9.21
CA SER A 42 -5.86 -18.24 8.53
C SER A 42 -4.40 -18.09 8.11
N SER A 43 -3.68 -19.21 8.09
CA SER A 43 -2.35 -19.28 7.47
C SER A 43 -2.41 -19.47 5.95
N ASP A 44 -3.59 -19.81 5.42
CA ASP A 44 -3.86 -19.92 3.99
C ASP A 44 -4.10 -18.52 3.41
N CYS A 45 -3.21 -18.10 2.49
CA CYS A 45 -3.32 -16.78 1.87
C CYS A 45 -4.54 -16.65 0.94
N ASP A 46 -5.07 -17.75 0.41
CA ASP A 46 -6.26 -17.72 -0.44
C ASP A 46 -7.50 -17.43 0.40
N ASP A 47 -7.57 -18.02 1.59
CA ASP A 47 -8.65 -17.73 2.55
C ASP A 47 -8.61 -16.26 2.98
N VAL A 48 -7.43 -15.75 3.34
CA VAL A 48 -7.24 -14.34 3.72
C VAL A 48 -7.59 -13.40 2.56
N ALA A 49 -7.17 -13.71 1.33
CA ALA A 49 -7.51 -12.89 0.17
C ALA A 49 -9.01 -12.91 -0.13
N ARG A 50 -9.66 -14.08 -0.08
CA ARG A 50 -11.11 -14.23 -0.31
C ARG A 50 -11.93 -13.41 0.68
N VAL A 51 -11.61 -13.53 1.97
CA VAL A 51 -12.33 -12.79 3.02
C VAL A 51 -12.06 -11.29 2.92
N ASP A 52 -10.84 -10.89 2.57
CA ASP A 52 -10.47 -9.50 2.37
C ASP A 52 -11.28 -8.82 1.26
N TRP A 53 -11.43 -9.49 0.12
CA TRP A 53 -12.29 -9.03 -0.98
C TRP A 53 -13.74 -8.88 -0.56
N PHE A 54 -14.28 -9.87 0.16
CA PHE A 54 -15.64 -9.81 0.69
C PHE A 54 -15.84 -8.59 1.60
N ILE A 55 -14.94 -8.38 2.59
CA ILE A 55 -15.02 -7.26 3.53
C ILE A 55 -14.94 -5.92 2.78
N ALA A 56 -14.00 -5.81 1.83
CA ALA A 56 -13.81 -4.58 1.05
C ALA A 56 -15.06 -4.22 0.23
N ASP A 57 -15.68 -5.19 -0.42
CA ASP A 57 -16.87 -4.93 -1.22
C ASP A 57 -18.11 -4.67 -0.36
N VAL A 58 -18.25 -5.32 0.80
CA VAL A 58 -19.30 -4.95 1.77
C VAL A 58 -19.09 -3.50 2.23
N TRP A 59 -17.87 -3.13 2.60
CA TRP A 59 -17.51 -1.78 3.06
C TRP A 59 -17.81 -0.70 2.00
N MET A 60 -17.58 -1.00 0.72
CA MET A 60 -17.72 -0.03 -0.37
C MET A 60 -19.11 -0.03 -1.01
N ARG A 61 -19.79 -1.19 -1.11
CA ARG A 61 -20.90 -1.39 -2.07
C ARG A 61 -22.22 -1.83 -1.44
N ALA A 62 -22.27 -2.27 -0.18
CA ALA A 62 -23.48 -2.88 0.42
C ALA A 62 -24.62 -1.91 0.83
N GLY A 63 -24.67 -0.68 0.30
CA GLY A 63 -25.80 0.23 0.49
C GLY A 63 -26.21 0.47 1.95
N ARG A 64 -27.46 0.20 2.32
CA ARG A 64 -27.99 0.41 3.69
C ARG A 64 -27.41 -0.55 4.74
N ASN A 65 -27.14 -1.80 4.34
CA ASN A 65 -26.57 -2.84 5.23
C ASN A 65 -25.09 -2.54 5.58
N ASN A 66 -24.47 -1.63 4.84
CA ASN A 66 -23.14 -1.13 5.10
C ASN A 66 -23.05 -0.42 6.48
N ALA A 67 -24.06 0.34 6.89
CA ALA A 67 -23.98 1.14 8.11
C ALA A 67 -23.88 0.27 9.38
N GLU A 68 -24.71 -0.76 9.47
CA GLU A 68 -24.71 -1.69 10.60
C GLU A 68 -23.45 -2.56 10.62
N PHE A 69 -23.02 -3.06 9.45
CA PHE A 69 -21.77 -3.79 9.32
C PHE A 69 -20.58 -2.94 9.80
N LYS A 70 -20.48 -1.69 9.32
CA LYS A 70 -19.43 -0.74 9.71
C LYS A 70 -19.41 -0.46 11.21
N ALA A 71 -20.57 -0.25 11.81
CA ALA A 71 -20.68 0.03 13.24
C ALA A 71 -20.20 -1.14 14.11
N ASN A 72 -20.47 -2.38 13.70
CA ASN A 72 -20.16 -3.57 14.48
C ASN A 72 -18.78 -4.18 14.18
N MET A 73 -18.21 -3.92 13.00
CA MET A 73 -16.95 -4.50 12.53
C MET A 73 -15.78 -4.29 13.50
N VAL A 74 -15.78 -3.14 14.20
CA VAL A 74 -14.76 -2.75 15.18
C VAL A 74 -14.80 -3.63 16.40
N VAL A 75 -15.97 -3.70 17.02
CA VAL A 75 -16.21 -4.46 18.26
C VAL A 75 -16.04 -5.95 17.99
N ALA A 76 -16.34 -6.37 16.76
CA ALA A 76 -16.15 -7.74 16.33
C ALA A 76 -14.67 -8.13 16.08
N GLY A 77 -13.72 -7.20 16.16
CA GLY A 77 -12.28 -7.51 16.14
C GLY A 77 -11.67 -7.67 14.75
N ILE A 78 -12.34 -7.23 13.68
CA ILE A 78 -11.80 -7.25 12.32
C ILE A 78 -10.53 -6.40 12.17
N PRO A 79 -10.47 -5.14 12.68
CA PRO A 79 -9.23 -4.37 12.62
C PRO A 79 -8.07 -5.06 13.35
N ALA A 80 -8.34 -5.68 14.51
CA ALA A 80 -7.34 -6.42 15.27
C ALA A 80 -6.83 -7.66 14.51
N ALA A 81 -7.67 -8.30 13.70
CA ALA A 81 -7.25 -9.40 12.84
C ALA A 81 -6.27 -8.91 11.75
N TYR A 82 -6.59 -7.79 11.08
CA TYR A 82 -5.68 -7.16 10.12
C TYR A 82 -4.37 -6.68 10.78
N GLN A 83 -4.43 -6.14 12.01
CA GLN A 83 -3.25 -5.78 12.80
C GLN A 83 -2.30 -6.95 12.99
N ARG A 84 -2.80 -8.10 13.43
CA ARG A 84 -1.97 -9.30 13.57
C ARG A 84 -1.41 -9.77 12.22
N ALA A 85 -2.21 -9.68 11.15
CA ALA A 85 -1.81 -10.11 9.81
C ALA A 85 -0.67 -9.28 9.20
N VAL A 86 -0.46 -8.02 9.61
CA VAL A 86 0.72 -7.22 9.20
C VAL A 86 2.04 -7.88 9.62
N PHE A 87 2.04 -8.61 10.73
CA PHE A 87 3.22 -9.31 11.24
C PHE A 87 3.29 -10.78 10.78
N ALA A 88 2.40 -11.20 9.87
CA ALA A 88 2.41 -12.57 9.37
C ALA A 88 3.71 -12.89 8.63
N ARG A 89 4.14 -14.15 8.67
CA ARG A 89 5.32 -14.61 7.90
C ARG A 89 5.07 -14.58 6.39
N ASN A 90 3.85 -14.85 5.96
CA ASN A 90 3.46 -14.88 4.55
C ASN A 90 3.30 -13.45 4.00
N TYR A 91 4.08 -13.10 2.97
CA TYR A 91 4.06 -11.84 2.25
C TYR A 91 2.69 -11.48 1.70
N VAL A 92 1.95 -12.45 1.15
CA VAL A 92 0.61 -12.21 0.58
C VAL A 92 -0.37 -11.79 1.67
N ILE A 93 -0.31 -12.44 2.83
CA ILE A 93 -1.12 -12.08 4.00
C ILE A 93 -0.75 -10.68 4.49
N ARG A 94 0.55 -10.39 4.68
CA ARG A 94 1.02 -9.06 5.08
C ARG A 94 0.57 -7.97 4.11
N ARG A 95 0.79 -8.19 2.81
CA ARG A 95 0.43 -7.24 1.75
C ARG A 95 -1.06 -6.95 1.76
N THR A 96 -1.88 -7.99 1.91
CA THR A 96 -3.34 -7.85 2.01
C THR A 96 -3.70 -6.97 3.20
N ALA A 97 -3.17 -7.27 4.39
CA ALA A 97 -3.44 -6.50 5.59
C ALA A 97 -2.97 -5.04 5.51
N VAL A 98 -1.76 -4.81 5.02
CA VAL A 98 -1.18 -3.47 4.83
C VAL A 98 -2.01 -2.65 3.82
N SER A 99 -2.52 -3.28 2.76
CA SER A 99 -3.36 -2.58 1.77
C SER A 99 -4.68 -2.07 2.35
N ARG A 100 -5.18 -2.70 3.44
CA ARG A 100 -6.42 -2.32 4.12
C ARG A 100 -6.26 -1.33 5.25
N LEU A 101 -5.04 -0.94 5.62
CA LEU A 101 -4.82 0.13 6.60
C LEU A 101 -5.60 1.41 6.24
N ARG A 102 -5.68 1.71 4.94
CA ARG A 102 -6.43 2.86 4.42
C ARG A 102 -7.94 2.77 4.60
N MET A 103 -8.50 1.56 4.62
CA MET A 103 -9.95 1.38 4.80
C MET A 103 -10.40 1.78 6.21
N PHE A 104 -9.45 1.79 7.16
CA PHE A 104 -9.67 1.92 8.59
C PHE A 104 -9.18 3.27 9.16
N GLU A 105 -8.93 4.20 8.24
CA GLU A 105 -8.06 5.37 8.32
C GLU A 105 -8.32 6.32 9.50
N GLU A 106 -9.57 6.45 9.95
CA GLU A 106 -9.93 7.44 10.98
C GLU A 106 -10.11 6.85 12.38
N ILE A 107 -10.28 5.53 12.53
CA ILE A 107 -10.92 5.00 13.74
C ILE A 107 -10.08 3.90 14.44
N TRP A 108 -9.21 3.14 13.75
CA TRP A 108 -8.88 1.80 14.27
C TRP A 108 -7.43 1.38 14.42
N TRP A 109 -6.44 2.18 14.03
CA TRP A 109 -5.03 1.83 14.30
C TRP A 109 -4.47 2.76 15.38
N PRO A 110 -4.23 2.30 16.62
CA PRO A 110 -3.62 3.17 17.60
C PRO A 110 -2.15 3.47 17.21
N ALA A 111 -1.62 4.61 17.69
CA ALA A 111 -0.33 5.11 17.20
C ALA A 111 0.84 4.15 17.51
N ALA A 112 0.76 3.42 18.63
CA ALA A 112 1.79 2.47 19.05
C ALA A 112 1.90 1.29 18.06
N GLU A 113 0.78 0.68 17.69
CA GLU A 113 0.73 -0.44 16.76
C GLU A 113 1.17 -0.01 15.36
N LEU A 114 0.99 1.26 14.99
CA LEU A 114 1.47 1.78 13.71
C LEU A 114 2.99 1.94 13.72
N ALA A 115 3.55 2.39 14.84
CA ALA A 115 5.00 2.45 15.06
C ALA A 115 5.64 1.05 15.08
N ASP A 116 4.97 0.06 15.68
CA ASP A 116 5.41 -1.33 15.67
C ASP A 116 5.40 -1.91 14.25
N ALA A 117 4.34 -1.65 13.48
CA ALA A 117 4.24 -2.05 12.08
C ALA A 117 5.34 -1.41 11.23
N LEU A 118 5.62 -0.11 11.40
CA LEU A 118 6.72 0.58 10.73
C LEU A 118 8.06 -0.09 11.04
N THR A 119 8.38 -0.27 12.32
CA THR A 119 9.63 -0.89 12.77
C THR A 119 9.79 -2.30 12.22
N PHE A 120 8.72 -3.08 12.20
CA PHE A 120 8.72 -4.43 11.65
C PHE A 120 8.98 -4.43 10.14
N LEU A 121 8.27 -3.61 9.37
CA LEU A 121 8.39 -3.58 7.91
C LEU A 121 9.73 -2.98 7.46
N GLU A 122 10.28 -1.98 8.16
CA GLU A 122 11.61 -1.45 7.92
C GLU A 122 12.68 -2.56 7.93
N LYS A 123 12.54 -3.52 8.83
CA LYS A 123 13.50 -4.61 9.02
C LYS A 123 13.24 -5.82 8.13
N ASN A 124 11.97 -6.13 7.85
CA ASN A 124 11.59 -7.42 7.29
C ASN A 124 10.97 -7.33 5.88
N ASP A 125 10.32 -6.21 5.53
CA ASP A 125 9.55 -6.10 4.29
C ASP A 125 9.35 -4.63 3.87
N PRO A 126 10.41 -3.97 3.39
CA PRO A 126 10.35 -2.57 3.00
C PRO A 126 9.45 -2.33 1.78
N LEU A 127 9.07 -3.38 1.04
CA LEU A 127 8.15 -3.30 -0.11
C LEU A 127 6.74 -2.85 0.30
N LEU A 128 6.34 -3.12 1.53
CA LEU A 128 5.05 -2.73 2.09
C LEU A 128 5.10 -1.42 2.86
N LEU A 129 6.29 -0.90 3.14
CA LEU A 129 6.50 0.33 3.91
C LEU A 129 5.79 1.57 3.32
N PRO A 130 5.69 1.77 1.99
CA PRO A 130 5.03 2.96 1.45
C PRO A 130 3.58 3.11 1.91
N HIS A 131 2.86 2.00 2.04
CA HIS A 131 1.48 2.02 2.49
C HIS A 131 1.35 2.51 3.93
N VAL A 132 2.27 2.10 4.80
CA VAL A 132 2.26 2.46 6.23
C VAL A 132 2.75 3.90 6.45
N ILE A 133 3.80 4.32 5.73
CA ILE A 133 4.25 5.72 5.71
C ILE A 133 3.10 6.63 5.30
N ARG A 134 2.38 6.27 4.23
CA ARG A 134 1.25 7.06 3.73
C ARG A 134 0.12 7.18 4.76
N VAL A 135 -0.20 6.11 5.47
CA VAL A 135 -1.21 6.15 6.54
C VAL A 135 -0.75 7.10 7.65
N GLN A 136 0.50 7.00 8.10
CA GLN A 136 1.04 7.91 9.11
C GLN A 136 1.02 9.37 8.65
N MET A 137 1.41 9.60 7.39
CA MET A 137 1.42 10.93 6.78
C MET A 137 0.02 11.52 6.66
N TRP A 138 -0.95 10.70 6.29
CA TRP A 138 -2.33 11.13 6.20
C TRP A 138 -2.92 11.49 7.57
N ARG A 139 -2.58 10.75 8.64
CA ARG A 139 -3.01 11.07 10.02
C ARG A 139 -2.51 12.42 10.51
N SER A 140 -1.33 12.86 10.06
CA SER A 140 -0.80 14.19 10.35
C SER A 140 -1.25 15.25 9.33
N LEU A 141 -2.18 14.91 8.44
CA LEU A 141 -2.62 15.74 7.32
C LEU A 141 -1.44 16.24 6.48
N TRP A 142 -0.43 15.39 6.27
CA TRP A 142 0.79 15.68 5.52
C TRP A 142 1.68 16.79 6.13
N LYS A 143 1.53 17.07 7.43
CA LYS A 143 2.32 18.10 8.13
C LYS A 143 3.56 17.56 8.83
N ASP A 144 3.57 16.26 9.17
CA ASP A 144 4.69 15.66 9.90
C ASP A 144 5.66 14.90 8.98
N TRP A 145 6.71 15.59 8.53
CA TRP A 145 7.74 15.03 7.65
C TRP A 145 8.88 14.34 8.39
N SER A 146 8.79 14.17 9.72
CA SER A 146 9.86 13.57 10.52
C SER A 146 10.15 12.12 10.10
N LEU A 147 9.10 11.34 9.85
CA LEU A 147 9.23 9.94 9.44
C LEU A 147 9.91 9.79 8.06
N PRO A 148 9.39 10.38 6.95
CA PRO A 148 10.10 10.34 5.67
C PRO A 148 11.53 10.87 5.77
N SER A 149 11.75 11.97 6.52
CA SER A 149 13.09 12.55 6.69
C SER A 149 14.06 11.58 7.35
N ARG A 150 13.64 10.85 8.39
CA ARG A 150 14.46 9.81 9.02
C ARG A 150 14.76 8.67 8.06
N LEU A 151 13.75 8.22 7.32
CA LEU A 151 13.86 7.04 6.45
C LEU A 151 14.81 7.26 5.27
N VAL A 152 15.03 8.50 4.83
CA VAL A 152 15.94 8.81 3.71
C VAL A 152 17.41 9.03 4.11
N GLU A 153 17.75 9.11 5.40
CA GLU A 153 19.11 9.48 5.85
C GLU A 153 20.04 8.29 6.07
N GLU A 154 19.65 7.29 6.88
CA GLU A 154 20.59 6.26 7.35
C GLU A 154 20.02 4.82 7.32
N MET A 155 19.05 4.57 6.44
CA MET A 155 18.42 3.25 6.32
C MET A 155 18.99 2.44 5.15
N ASP A 156 18.69 1.14 5.09
CA ASP A 156 18.95 0.31 3.90
C ASP A 156 18.42 0.98 2.62
N PHE A 157 19.11 0.83 1.49
CA PHE A 157 18.73 1.54 0.28
C PHE A 157 17.31 1.21 -0.19
N VAL A 158 16.78 0.01 0.08
CA VAL A 158 15.40 -0.34 -0.30
C VAL A 158 14.38 0.41 0.57
N VAL A 159 14.71 0.67 1.84
CA VAL A 159 13.89 1.52 2.72
C VAL A 159 13.90 2.95 2.21
N ARG A 160 15.08 3.52 1.90
CA ARG A 160 15.18 4.86 1.29
C ARG A 160 14.40 4.94 -0.02
N TRP A 161 14.50 3.91 -0.85
CA TRP A 161 13.78 3.79 -2.12
C TRP A 161 12.26 3.77 -1.93
N SER A 162 11.77 3.10 -0.89
CA SER A 162 10.34 3.01 -0.59
C SER A 162 9.70 4.38 -0.33
N VAL A 163 10.48 5.34 0.21
CA VAL A 163 10.01 6.71 0.41
C VAL A 163 9.70 7.36 -0.94
N LEU A 164 10.51 7.14 -1.98
CA LEU A 164 10.21 7.64 -3.33
C LEU A 164 8.89 7.08 -3.87
N GLY A 165 8.55 5.83 -3.55
CA GLY A 165 7.25 5.25 -3.89
C GLY A 165 6.07 5.98 -3.24
N VAL A 166 6.23 6.49 -2.02
CA VAL A 166 5.23 7.36 -1.38
C VAL A 166 5.14 8.71 -2.11
N LEU A 167 6.29 9.30 -2.43
CA LEU A 167 6.36 10.63 -3.04
C LEU A 167 5.85 10.65 -4.49
N ASP A 168 6.07 9.59 -5.28
CA ASP A 168 5.54 9.47 -6.65
C ASP A 168 4.00 9.60 -6.64
N GLU A 169 3.34 8.86 -5.74
CA GLU A 169 1.89 8.94 -5.58
C GLU A 169 1.43 10.34 -5.14
N CYS A 170 2.17 11.00 -4.24
CA CYS A 170 1.87 12.37 -3.82
C CYS A 170 1.96 13.36 -4.98
N CYS A 171 3.02 13.28 -5.78
CA CYS A 171 3.28 14.23 -6.85
C CYS A 171 2.34 14.02 -8.05
N VAL A 172 1.87 12.80 -8.29
CA VAL A 172 0.95 12.47 -9.40
C VAL A 172 -0.51 12.76 -9.05
N HIS A 173 -0.95 12.48 -7.82
CA HIS A 173 -2.36 12.56 -7.44
C HIS A 173 -2.78 13.91 -6.86
N PHE A 174 -1.83 14.73 -6.40
CA PHE A 174 -2.10 16.08 -5.95
C PHE A 174 -1.44 17.06 -6.93
N PRO A 175 -2.13 17.48 -8.01
CA PRO A 175 -1.55 18.42 -8.99
C PRO A 175 -1.29 19.82 -8.42
N LEU A 176 -1.67 20.09 -7.17
CA LEU A 176 -1.44 21.32 -6.42
C LEU A 176 -1.32 20.98 -4.93
N PRO A 177 -0.30 20.24 -4.46
CA PRO A 177 -0.17 20.03 -3.03
C PRO A 177 0.02 21.41 -2.39
N GLU A 178 -0.58 21.61 -1.23
CA GLU A 178 -0.29 22.78 -0.39
C GLU A 178 1.23 22.99 -0.36
N ILE A 179 1.69 24.25 -0.41
CA ILE A 179 3.12 24.60 -0.53
C ILE A 179 3.98 23.82 0.47
N GLU A 180 3.44 23.54 1.65
CA GLU A 180 4.08 22.74 2.71
C GLU A 180 4.31 21.28 2.29
N ILE A 181 3.33 20.61 1.66
CA ILE A 181 3.45 19.22 1.18
C ILE A 181 4.51 19.12 0.08
N LEU A 182 4.49 20.06 -0.88
CA LEU A 182 5.52 20.13 -1.93
C LEU A 182 6.91 20.37 -1.33
N THR A 183 7.02 21.25 -0.34
CA THR A 183 8.30 21.58 0.30
C THR A 183 8.89 20.37 1.00
N GLY A 184 8.10 19.63 1.78
CA GLY A 184 8.54 18.41 2.44
C GLY A 184 8.93 17.30 1.46
N ALA A 185 8.13 17.10 0.40
CA ALA A 185 8.45 16.14 -0.66
C ALA A 185 9.78 16.48 -1.36
N LYS A 186 9.96 17.75 -1.76
CA LYS A 186 11.18 18.24 -2.39
C LYS A 186 12.41 18.08 -1.49
N ALA A 187 12.27 18.31 -0.18
CA ALA A 187 13.37 18.12 0.77
C ALA A 187 13.84 16.65 0.81
N CYS A 188 12.90 15.70 0.83
CA CYS A 188 13.22 14.27 0.79
C CYS A 188 13.84 13.85 -0.56
N ILE A 189 13.24 14.30 -1.68
CA ILE A 189 13.76 14.01 -3.03
C ILE A 189 15.19 14.53 -3.17
N SER A 190 15.46 15.78 -2.78
CA SER A 190 16.77 16.42 -2.89
C SER A 190 17.87 15.64 -2.17
N LYS A 191 17.58 15.10 -0.97
CA LYS A 191 18.52 14.22 -0.25
C LYS A 191 18.85 12.97 -1.08
N LEU A 192 17.85 12.35 -1.69
CA LEU A 192 17.99 11.10 -2.45
C LEU A 192 18.58 11.30 -3.87
N GLN A 193 18.65 12.51 -4.41
CA GLN A 193 19.35 12.78 -5.68
C GLN A 193 20.87 12.55 -5.59
N ASN A 194 21.42 12.51 -4.38
CA ASN A 194 22.82 12.20 -4.12
C ASN A 194 23.00 10.82 -3.47
N ASP A 195 21.98 9.96 -3.53
CA ASP A 195 22.05 8.61 -2.96
C ASP A 195 23.17 7.79 -3.60
N GLU A 196 23.87 7.01 -2.77
CA GLU A 196 24.95 6.10 -3.21
C GLU A 196 24.42 4.99 -4.12
N ASN A 197 23.16 4.59 -3.95
CA ASN A 197 22.51 3.61 -4.79
C ASN A 197 21.97 4.26 -6.07
N ALA A 198 22.48 3.82 -7.21
CA ALA A 198 22.14 4.37 -8.53
C ALA A 198 20.65 4.27 -8.88
N LEU A 199 19.93 3.26 -8.39
CA LEU A 199 18.49 3.10 -8.66
C LEU A 199 17.67 4.14 -7.90
N VAL A 200 18.00 4.33 -6.62
CA VAL A 200 17.37 5.34 -5.75
C VAL A 200 17.60 6.73 -6.33
N LYS A 201 18.86 7.03 -6.67
CA LYS A 201 19.24 8.29 -7.32
C LYS A 201 18.48 8.52 -8.63
N ALA A 202 18.43 7.53 -9.51
CA ALA A 202 17.77 7.67 -10.81
C ALA A 202 16.26 7.94 -10.67
N GLU A 203 15.58 7.31 -9.72
CA GLU A 203 14.18 7.61 -9.45
C GLU A 203 13.98 8.96 -8.77
N ALA A 204 14.87 9.37 -7.85
CA ALA A 204 14.83 10.69 -7.22
C ALA A 204 15.01 11.81 -8.26
N ASP A 205 15.96 11.68 -9.18
CA ASP A 205 16.18 12.63 -10.28
C ASP A 205 14.95 12.73 -11.19
N PHE A 206 14.35 11.58 -11.51
CA PHE A 206 13.13 11.53 -12.30
C PHE A 206 11.94 12.20 -11.60
N LEU A 207 11.76 11.95 -10.29
CA LEU A 207 10.69 12.56 -9.50
C LEU A 207 10.91 14.06 -9.33
N SER A 208 12.14 14.51 -9.13
CA SER A 208 12.50 15.94 -9.11
C SER A 208 12.06 16.65 -10.39
N ALA A 209 12.39 16.08 -11.55
CA ALA A 209 11.96 16.59 -12.85
C ALA A 209 10.44 16.53 -13.03
N THR A 210 9.78 15.51 -12.49
CA THR A 210 8.32 15.34 -12.52
C THR A 210 7.63 16.44 -11.71
N VAL A 211 8.12 16.73 -10.50
CA VAL A 211 7.62 17.83 -9.66
C VAL A 211 7.79 19.16 -10.38
N SER A 212 8.97 19.45 -10.91
CA SER A 212 9.22 20.69 -11.67
C SER A 212 8.29 20.83 -12.89
N TYR A 213 7.98 19.72 -13.57
CA TYR A 213 7.02 19.73 -14.67
C TYR A 213 5.61 20.10 -14.18
N TYR A 214 5.12 19.51 -13.09
CA TYR A 214 3.79 19.79 -12.56
C TYR A 214 3.63 21.24 -12.06
N GLU A 215 4.69 21.85 -11.52
CA GLU A 215 4.66 23.26 -11.08
C GLU A 215 4.40 24.24 -12.24
N ILE A 216 4.99 23.98 -13.41
CA ILE A 216 4.79 24.84 -14.58
C ILE A 216 3.65 24.36 -15.48
N MET A 217 3.19 23.11 -15.34
CA MET A 217 2.18 22.51 -16.21
C MET A 217 0.95 23.41 -16.39
N PRO A 218 0.37 24.07 -15.36
CA PRO A 218 -0.80 24.93 -15.54
C PRO A 218 -0.59 26.05 -16.57
N THR A 219 0.63 26.58 -16.70
CA THR A 219 0.96 27.71 -17.57
C THR A 219 1.31 27.29 -19.01
N LEU A 220 1.53 25.99 -19.25
CA LEU A 220 1.90 25.49 -20.57
C LEU A 220 0.72 25.36 -21.52
N GLU A 221 0.95 25.64 -22.80
CA GLU A 221 0.00 25.33 -23.87
C GLU A 221 -0.16 23.81 -24.09
N LYS A 222 -1.30 23.39 -24.65
CA LYS A 222 -1.65 21.97 -24.87
C LYS A 222 -0.59 21.19 -25.66
N ALA A 223 0.01 21.80 -26.69
CA ALA A 223 1.04 21.16 -27.50
C ALA A 223 2.32 20.91 -26.69
N GLU A 224 2.73 21.91 -25.90
CA GLU A 224 3.93 21.83 -25.05
C GLU A 224 3.72 20.84 -23.90
N LYS A 225 2.53 20.81 -23.28
CA LYS A 225 2.14 19.77 -22.29
C LYS A 225 2.35 18.36 -22.85
N ARG A 226 1.83 18.09 -24.06
CA ARG A 226 1.98 16.78 -24.72
C ARG A 226 3.44 16.46 -25.02
N LYS A 227 4.21 17.43 -25.51
CA LYS A 227 5.63 17.26 -25.81
C LYS A 227 6.44 16.92 -24.57
N ARG A 228 6.25 17.67 -23.47
CA ARG A 228 6.96 17.44 -22.20
C ARG A 228 6.53 16.16 -21.52
N SER A 229 5.25 15.85 -21.47
CA SER A 229 4.76 14.57 -20.96
C SER A 229 5.39 13.37 -21.70
N LYS A 230 5.49 13.43 -23.03
CA LYS A 230 6.18 12.40 -23.83
C LYS A 230 7.68 12.33 -23.54
N ALA A 231 8.35 13.47 -23.35
CA ALA A 231 9.77 13.51 -22.97
C ALA A 231 9.99 12.91 -21.58
N MET A 232 9.15 13.25 -20.60
CA MET A 232 9.18 12.67 -19.25
C MET A 232 8.98 11.16 -19.27
N SER A 233 7.97 10.67 -20.00
CA SER A 233 7.74 9.23 -20.13
C SER A 233 8.96 8.48 -20.69
N LYS A 234 9.72 9.09 -21.61
CA LYS A 234 10.96 8.51 -22.14
C LYS A 234 12.15 8.61 -21.18
N ALA A 235 12.14 9.60 -20.30
CA ALA A 235 13.19 9.82 -19.29
C ALA A 235 12.97 9.00 -18.01
N ALA A 236 11.86 8.24 -17.92
CA ALA A 236 11.58 7.36 -16.80
C ALA A 236 12.75 6.38 -16.55
N PRO A 237 13.15 6.17 -15.29
CA PRO A 237 14.17 5.17 -14.98
C PRO A 237 13.66 3.78 -15.37
N LYS A 238 14.57 2.91 -15.78
CA LYS A 238 14.24 1.53 -16.17
C LYS A 238 13.50 0.78 -15.06
N MET A 239 13.87 1.04 -13.82
CA MET A 239 13.28 0.44 -12.64
C MET A 239 12.88 1.52 -11.67
N ARG A 240 11.65 1.39 -11.15
CA ARG A 240 11.12 2.19 -10.06
C ARG A 240 10.81 1.29 -8.87
N PHE A 241 10.59 1.87 -7.70
CA PHE A 241 10.21 1.12 -6.52
C PHE A 241 8.93 0.28 -6.75
N SER A 242 7.95 0.83 -7.47
CA SER A 242 6.73 0.11 -7.86
C SER A 242 7.02 -1.12 -8.71
N HIS A 243 7.96 -1.01 -9.66
CA HIS A 243 8.40 -2.15 -10.48
C HIS A 243 9.08 -3.23 -9.63
N LEU A 244 9.89 -2.85 -8.63
CA LEU A 244 10.52 -3.79 -7.71
C LEU A 244 9.46 -4.58 -6.91
N ARG A 245 8.49 -3.88 -6.33
CA ARG A 245 7.38 -4.50 -5.58
C ARG A 245 6.64 -5.53 -6.44
N ASP A 246 6.30 -5.16 -7.67
CA ASP A 246 5.56 -6.03 -8.57
C ASP A 246 6.41 -7.23 -9.04
N ALA A 247 7.71 -7.01 -9.32
CA ALA A 247 8.64 -8.07 -9.69
C ALA A 247 8.83 -9.11 -8.58
N VAL A 248 8.97 -8.67 -7.32
CA VAL A 248 9.09 -9.57 -6.17
C VAL A 248 7.79 -10.37 -5.97
N GLY A 249 6.63 -9.71 -6.03
CA GLY A 249 5.34 -10.39 -5.93
C GLY A 249 5.16 -11.48 -6.99
N ASN A 250 5.51 -11.18 -8.24
CA ASN A 250 5.44 -12.14 -9.35
C ASN A 250 6.47 -13.28 -9.19
N GLY A 251 7.68 -12.96 -8.73
CA GLY A 251 8.73 -13.95 -8.50
C GLY A 251 8.38 -14.95 -7.40
N LEU A 252 7.82 -14.47 -6.28
CA LEU A 252 7.31 -15.33 -5.21
C LEU A 252 6.24 -16.29 -5.71
N HIS A 253 5.25 -15.77 -6.45
CA HIS A 253 4.20 -16.59 -7.04
C HIS A 253 4.76 -17.65 -8.00
N ALA A 254 5.66 -17.26 -8.92
CA ALA A 254 6.28 -18.18 -9.87
C ALA A 254 7.09 -19.30 -9.19
N LEU A 255 7.71 -19.00 -8.05
CA LEU A 255 8.49 -19.95 -7.27
C LEU A 255 7.67 -20.70 -6.20
N GLN A 256 6.36 -20.46 -6.13
CA GLN A 256 5.48 -20.98 -5.07
C GLN A 256 6.01 -20.68 -3.65
N LYS A 257 6.71 -19.56 -3.49
CA LYS A 257 7.17 -19.05 -2.20
C LYS A 257 6.14 -18.09 -1.64
N THR A 258 5.98 -18.14 -0.32
CA THR A 258 5.08 -17.24 0.41
C THR A 258 5.82 -16.14 1.17
N ASP A 259 7.14 -16.21 1.29
CA ASP A 259 7.98 -15.28 2.04
C ASP A 259 9.32 -15.05 1.34
N PHE A 260 10.04 -14.02 1.79
CA PHE A 260 11.41 -13.72 1.40
C PHE A 260 12.16 -13.08 2.58
N THR A 261 13.48 -13.14 2.51
CA THR A 261 14.41 -12.45 3.40
C THR A 261 14.94 -11.17 2.76
N MET A 262 15.45 -10.23 3.57
CA MET A 262 16.11 -9.03 3.05
C MET A 262 17.27 -9.33 2.11
N GLN A 263 18.00 -10.43 2.36
CA GLN A 263 19.07 -10.86 1.47
C GLN A 263 18.53 -11.28 0.09
N GLU A 264 17.47 -12.11 0.04
CA GLU A 264 16.83 -12.47 -1.22
C GLU A 264 16.29 -11.24 -1.96
N LEU A 265 15.77 -10.25 -1.23
CA LEU A 265 15.32 -8.99 -1.83
C LEU A 265 16.48 -8.23 -2.48
N HIS A 266 17.62 -8.12 -1.81
CA HIS A 266 18.82 -7.49 -2.37
C HIS A 266 19.34 -8.25 -3.58
N GLU A 267 19.32 -9.58 -3.56
CA GLU A 267 19.68 -10.42 -4.71
C GLU A 267 18.77 -10.17 -5.91
N ILE A 268 17.45 -10.07 -5.70
CA ILE A 268 16.47 -9.74 -6.74
C ILE A 268 16.79 -8.37 -7.34
N VAL A 269 17.02 -7.34 -6.52
CA VAL A 269 17.38 -6.00 -7.01
C VAL A 269 18.66 -6.03 -7.85
N ASN A 270 19.67 -6.79 -7.41
CA ASN A 270 20.95 -6.91 -8.11
C ASN A 270 20.82 -7.61 -9.48
N VAL A 271 19.88 -8.55 -9.62
CA VAL A 271 19.59 -9.19 -10.91
C VAL A 271 18.81 -8.24 -11.81
N LEU A 272 17.75 -7.61 -11.29
CA LEU A 272 16.91 -6.70 -12.06
C LEU A 272 17.68 -5.46 -12.55
N SER A 273 18.67 -4.99 -11.79
CA SER A 273 19.45 -3.79 -12.17
C SER A 273 20.42 -4.03 -13.32
N LYS A 274 20.71 -5.29 -13.64
CA LYS A 274 21.60 -5.71 -14.73
C LYS A 274 20.85 -6.05 -16.03
N ALA A 275 19.53 -6.22 -15.97
CA ALA A 275 18.67 -6.48 -17.12
C ALA A 275 18.33 -5.19 -17.90
#